data_AF-A0A7S4D9Z1-F1
#
_entry.id   AF-A0A7S4D9Z1-F1
#
_cell.length_a   1.000
_cell.length_b   1.000
_cell.length_c   1.000
_cell.angle_alpha   90.00
_cell.angle_beta   90.00
_cell.angle_gamma   90.00
#
_symmetry.space_group_name_H-M   'P 1'
#
loop_
_entity.id
_entity.type
_entity.pdbx_description
1 polymer ?
#
loop_
_entity_poly.entity_id
_entity_poly.type
_entity_poly.pdbx_seq_one_letter_code
_entity_poly.pdbx_strand_id
1 'polypeptide(L)'
;MKVREGDIVTAARVDAKYLSHPLVQQGRRIKVVSPAEGYVTAYSRNNQPFLKTTSGSTFQPGQRRSSNSLPDQGSLPLQHGMSQASNEALAMYSAINGQSTAQAQVARVLKMISSTASQGFINTEEKAELKARLIQGESVQVIENTLQQKIQHAQHQQASAPLASFTAERMAQDDEYLEALRQDRLKAEQRKKAEAERQLELEKQQIEKERAERLASEYKKRIGVLRARFANETHLSSPDCKRVRIVMPSGKKVQRQFHASDTVQDLHDFVEVWFFDNQETVKDFELVTSFPRVVLDQYRQTLEQQGFGPSTILYVHDLMA
;
A
#
# COMPACT_ATOMS: atom_id res chain seq x y z
N MET A 1 -40.46 1.88 5.77
CA MET A 1 -39.42 2.18 6.78
C MET A 1 -38.21 2.69 6.01
N LYS A 2 -37.82 3.97 6.14
CA LYS A 2 -36.70 4.55 5.37
C LYS A 2 -35.39 4.17 6.06
N VAL A 3 -34.57 3.35 5.42
CA VAL A 3 -33.26 2.88 5.91
C VAL A 3 -32.18 3.43 4.97
N ARG A 4 -31.10 4.00 5.52
CA ARG A 4 -29.96 4.57 4.80
C ARG A 4 -28.77 3.61 4.81
N GLU A 5 -27.81 3.88 3.95
CA GLU A 5 -26.61 3.06 3.77
C GLU A 5 -25.74 3.07 5.05
N GLY A 6 -25.59 1.90 5.68
CA GLY A 6 -24.87 1.73 6.95
C GLY A 6 -25.75 1.44 8.18
N ASP A 7 -27.08 1.51 8.04
CA ASP A 7 -28.01 1.27 9.15
C ASP A 7 -28.10 -0.22 9.56
N ILE A 8 -28.23 -0.45 10.87
CA ILE A 8 -28.39 -1.79 11.48
C ILE A 8 -29.88 -2.02 11.70
N VAL A 9 -30.48 -2.96 10.96
CA VAL A 9 -31.91 -3.28 11.08
C VAL A 9 -32.10 -4.53 11.93
N THR A 10 -32.82 -4.42 13.04
CA THR A 10 -33.06 -5.52 13.99
C THR A 10 -34.40 -6.21 13.71
N ALA A 11 -34.42 -7.50 13.38
CA ALA A 11 -35.66 -8.21 13.04
C ALA A 11 -35.70 -9.69 13.43
N ALA A 12 -36.82 -10.11 14.05
CA ALA A 12 -37.03 -11.38 14.77
C ALA A 12 -36.95 -12.70 13.97
N ARG A 13 -36.85 -12.68 12.63
CA ARG A 13 -36.71 -13.89 11.79
C ARG A 13 -36.09 -13.57 10.43
N VAL A 14 -35.25 -14.49 9.94
CA VAL A 14 -34.52 -14.37 8.67
C VAL A 14 -35.46 -14.69 7.50
N ASP A 15 -36.27 -13.71 7.10
CA ASP A 15 -37.23 -13.86 6.00
C ASP A 15 -36.64 -13.42 4.65
N ALA A 16 -37.07 -14.06 3.56
CA ALA A 16 -36.67 -13.77 2.17
C ALA A 16 -36.89 -12.30 1.73
N LYS A 17 -37.68 -11.53 2.48
CA LYS A 17 -37.96 -10.11 2.26
C LYS A 17 -36.73 -9.18 2.34
N TYR A 18 -35.61 -9.63 2.90
CA TYR A 18 -34.36 -8.85 2.90
C TYR A 18 -33.59 -8.93 1.57
N LEU A 19 -33.83 -9.97 0.78
CA LEU A 19 -33.19 -10.19 -0.53
C LEU A 19 -33.83 -9.35 -1.64
N SER A 20 -35.05 -8.86 -1.43
CA SER A 20 -35.76 -7.96 -2.34
C SER A 20 -35.51 -6.47 -2.08
N HIS A 21 -34.59 -6.12 -1.16
CA HIS A 21 -34.29 -4.73 -0.85
C HIS A 21 -33.52 -4.05 -2.01
N PRO A 22 -33.89 -2.81 -2.43
CA PRO A 22 -33.32 -2.17 -3.62
C PRO A 22 -31.79 -2.04 -3.60
N LEU A 23 -31.21 -1.78 -2.43
CA LEU A 23 -29.76 -1.66 -2.26
C LEU A 23 -29.01 -2.99 -2.46
N VAL A 24 -29.64 -4.14 -2.18
CA VAL A 24 -29.05 -5.48 -2.43
C VAL A 24 -29.10 -5.81 -3.92
N GLN A 25 -30.18 -5.42 -4.61
CA GLN A 25 -30.32 -5.59 -6.06
C GLN A 25 -29.36 -4.70 -6.86
N GLN A 26 -28.93 -3.57 -6.29
CA GLN A 26 -27.88 -2.70 -6.83
C GLN A 26 -26.45 -3.12 -6.45
N GLY A 27 -26.27 -4.29 -5.82
CA GLY A 27 -24.95 -4.89 -5.55
C GLY A 27 -24.26 -4.43 -4.26
N ARG A 28 -24.96 -3.70 -3.37
CA ARG A 28 -24.38 -3.21 -2.10
C ARG A 28 -24.67 -4.15 -0.91
N ARG A 29 -23.81 -4.10 0.12
CA ARG A 29 -23.88 -5.00 1.29
C ARG A 29 -24.67 -4.36 2.41
N ILE A 30 -25.51 -5.14 3.10
CA ILE A 30 -26.32 -4.66 4.23
C ILE A 30 -26.19 -5.65 5.40
N LYS A 31 -26.03 -5.10 6.62
CA LYS A 31 -25.96 -5.89 7.86
C LYS A 31 -27.31 -5.84 8.56
N VAL A 32 -27.87 -7.02 8.85
CA VAL A 32 -29.18 -7.18 9.49
C VAL A 32 -28.98 -7.97 10.79
N VAL A 33 -29.56 -7.51 11.89
CA VAL A 33 -29.43 -8.14 13.20
C VAL A 33 -30.69 -8.95 13.46
N SER A 34 -30.55 -10.27 13.65
CA SER A 34 -31.67 -11.10 14.12
C SER A 34 -31.59 -11.29 15.64
N PRO A 35 -32.63 -10.94 16.41
CA PRO A 35 -32.74 -11.23 17.84
C PRO A 35 -32.59 -12.71 18.21
N ALA A 36 -32.79 -13.65 17.27
CA ALA A 36 -32.79 -15.08 17.56
C ALA A 36 -31.51 -15.83 17.16
N GLU A 37 -30.69 -15.30 16.23
CA GLU A 37 -29.57 -16.04 15.63
C GLU A 37 -28.28 -15.20 15.40
N GLY A 38 -28.19 -14.00 15.99
CA GLY A 38 -27.02 -13.13 15.79
C GLY A 38 -27.01 -12.44 14.42
N TYR A 39 -25.87 -11.82 14.08
CA TYR A 39 -25.73 -10.98 12.89
C TYR A 39 -25.85 -11.80 11.59
N VAL A 40 -26.67 -11.32 10.65
CA VAL A 40 -26.80 -11.88 9.29
C VAL A 40 -26.39 -10.81 8.28
N THR A 41 -25.43 -11.13 7.40
CA THR A 41 -24.97 -10.19 6.35
C THR A 41 -25.52 -10.63 5.00
N ALA A 42 -26.26 -9.75 4.32
CA ALA A 42 -26.80 -9.99 2.98
C ALA A 42 -26.00 -9.21 1.92
N TYR A 43 -25.67 -9.87 0.82
CA TYR A 43 -24.96 -9.26 -0.32
C TYR A 43 -25.22 -10.04 -1.62
N SER A 44 -25.03 -9.38 -2.77
CA SER A 44 -25.13 -9.99 -4.10
C SER A 44 -23.76 -10.47 -4.56
N ARG A 45 -23.66 -11.72 -5.04
CA ARG A 45 -22.46 -12.27 -5.70
C ARG A 45 -22.92 -12.89 -7.01
N ASN A 46 -22.33 -12.48 -8.13
CA ASN A 46 -22.72 -12.93 -9.48
C ASN A 46 -24.23 -12.79 -9.77
N ASN A 47 -24.85 -11.67 -9.38
CA ASN A 47 -26.25 -11.36 -9.67
C ASN A 47 -27.31 -12.32 -9.07
N GLN A 48 -26.99 -13.09 -8.03
CA GLN A 48 -27.98 -13.81 -7.21
C GLN A 48 -27.80 -13.54 -5.71
N PRO A 49 -28.91 -13.42 -4.94
CA PRO A 49 -28.85 -13.05 -3.52
C PRO A 49 -28.57 -14.26 -2.59
N PHE A 50 -27.71 -14.09 -1.58
CA PHE A 50 -27.30 -15.17 -0.65
C PHE A 50 -27.19 -14.68 0.81
N LEU A 51 -27.31 -15.59 1.79
CA LEU A 51 -27.25 -15.32 3.25
C LEU A 51 -26.14 -16.14 3.93
N LYS A 52 -25.45 -15.55 4.93
CA LYS A 52 -24.46 -16.25 5.77
C LYS A 52 -24.78 -16.03 7.26
N THR A 53 -25.03 -17.12 7.99
CA THR A 53 -25.26 -17.13 9.45
C THR A 53 -23.99 -17.59 10.18
N THR A 54 -23.78 -17.10 11.41
CA THR A 54 -22.66 -17.53 12.25
C THR A 54 -23.25 -18.06 13.56
N SER A 55 -23.23 -19.38 13.78
CA SER A 55 -23.76 -20.03 14.97
C SER A 55 -22.64 -20.64 15.85
N GLY A 56 -22.82 -20.58 17.16
CA GLY A 56 -22.07 -21.34 18.19
C GLY A 56 -22.81 -21.25 19.54
N SER A 57 -23.60 -22.27 19.91
CA SER A 57 -23.30 -23.39 20.83
C SER A 57 -23.51 -23.05 22.33
N THR A 58 -24.71 -23.19 22.93
CA THR A 58 -25.38 -24.40 23.52
C THR A 58 -24.83 -24.86 24.88
N PHE A 59 -25.61 -24.69 25.99
CA PHE A 59 -26.07 -25.75 26.92
C PHE A 59 -27.00 -25.20 28.05
N GLN A 60 -28.19 -25.77 28.20
CA GLN A 60 -29.15 -25.71 29.34
C GLN A 60 -28.95 -26.98 30.25
N PRO A 61 -29.69 -27.33 31.35
CA PRO A 61 -30.96 -26.80 31.93
C PRO A 61 -31.14 -26.79 33.50
N GLY A 62 -32.22 -26.11 33.98
CA GLY A 62 -33.18 -26.51 35.06
C GLY A 62 -32.70 -26.59 36.53
N GLN A 63 -33.46 -26.35 37.62
CA GLN A 63 -34.90 -26.18 37.89
C GLN A 63 -35.13 -25.46 39.26
N ARG A 64 -36.27 -24.74 39.35
CA ARG A 64 -37.22 -24.53 40.47
C ARG A 64 -36.78 -23.85 41.79
N ARG A 65 -37.51 -22.79 42.16
CA ARG A 65 -37.79 -22.34 43.54
C ARG A 65 -39.30 -22.27 43.75
N SER A 66 -39.77 -22.71 44.92
CA SER A 66 -41.11 -22.44 45.46
C SER A 66 -41.01 -21.96 46.91
N SER A 67 -42.06 -21.27 47.33
CA SER A 67 -42.29 -20.40 48.48
C SER A 67 -42.64 -21.09 49.81
N ASN A 68 -42.61 -20.30 50.91
CA ASN A 68 -43.63 -20.14 51.99
C ASN A 68 -42.94 -19.63 53.29
N SER A 69 -43.23 -18.45 53.84
CA SER A 69 -44.39 -17.93 54.62
C SER A 69 -44.24 -18.07 56.16
N LEU A 70 -44.47 -16.93 56.85
CA LEU A 70 -44.48 -16.57 58.29
C LEU A 70 -45.40 -17.41 59.22
N PRO A 71 -45.31 -17.30 60.58
CA PRO A 71 -46.09 -16.29 61.34
C PRO A 71 -45.44 -15.69 62.62
N ASP A 72 -46.12 -14.64 63.09
CA ASP A 72 -45.97 -13.75 64.25
C ASP A 72 -46.56 -14.32 65.57
N GLN A 73 -46.31 -13.67 66.72
CA GLN A 73 -47.19 -13.39 67.90
C GLN A 73 -46.40 -13.11 69.22
N GLY A 74 -46.52 -11.88 69.75
CA GLY A 74 -47.08 -11.58 71.10
C GLY A 74 -46.23 -11.48 72.40
N SER A 75 -46.17 -10.25 72.95
CA SER A 75 -46.48 -9.86 74.37
C SER A 75 -45.39 -9.70 75.48
N LEU A 76 -45.52 -8.59 76.25
CA LEU A 76 -44.73 -7.90 77.32
C LEU A 76 -45.13 -8.30 78.79
N PRO A 77 -44.75 -7.65 79.94
CA PRO A 77 -43.57 -6.87 80.46
C PRO A 77 -43.18 -7.09 81.99
N LEU A 78 -42.31 -6.20 82.56
CA LEU A 78 -42.07 -5.78 84.00
C LEU A 78 -41.26 -6.72 84.94
N GLN A 79 -40.46 -6.34 85.95
CA GLN A 79 -39.76 -5.15 86.48
C GLN A 79 -38.91 -5.60 87.72
N HIS A 80 -37.99 -4.75 88.21
CA HIS A 80 -37.35 -4.68 89.56
C HIS A 80 -36.06 -5.46 89.90
N GLY A 81 -35.06 -4.71 90.41
CA GLY A 81 -34.36 -5.06 91.67
C GLY A 81 -32.83 -5.20 91.68
N MET A 82 -32.14 -4.09 91.92
CA MET A 82 -30.79 -3.90 92.53
C MET A 82 -30.03 -5.13 93.12
N SER A 83 -28.74 -5.26 92.80
CA SER A 83 -27.70 -5.37 93.84
C SER A 83 -26.33 -4.88 93.31
N GLN A 84 -25.66 -4.01 94.08
CA GLN A 84 -24.35 -3.44 93.74
C GLN A 84 -23.20 -4.46 93.74
N ALA A 85 -23.46 -5.74 94.08
CA ALA A 85 -22.50 -6.84 93.95
C ALA A 85 -22.32 -7.34 92.50
N SER A 86 -23.20 -6.95 91.57
CA SER A 86 -23.13 -7.36 90.17
C SER A 86 -22.06 -6.59 89.37
N ASN A 87 -21.75 -5.36 89.76
CA ASN A 87 -20.80 -4.52 89.01
C ASN A 87 -19.33 -4.92 89.23
N GLU A 88 -18.96 -5.45 90.40
CA GLU A 88 -17.61 -5.99 90.63
C GLU A 88 -17.42 -7.35 89.95
N ALA A 89 -18.47 -8.19 89.93
CA ALA A 89 -18.46 -9.46 89.20
C ALA A 89 -18.47 -9.25 87.67
N LEU A 90 -19.21 -8.26 87.13
CA LEU A 90 -19.12 -7.88 85.71
C LEU A 90 -17.77 -7.25 85.35
N ALA A 91 -17.12 -6.50 86.26
CA ALA A 91 -15.77 -5.97 86.02
C ALA A 91 -14.71 -7.09 85.99
N MET A 92 -14.83 -8.12 86.83
CA MET A 92 -13.97 -9.31 86.76
C MET A 92 -14.30 -10.24 85.57
N TYR A 93 -15.59 -10.46 85.26
CA TYR A 93 -16.00 -11.26 84.09
C TYR A 93 -15.68 -10.56 82.76
N SER A 94 -15.77 -9.23 82.68
CA SER A 94 -15.34 -8.46 81.50
C SER A 94 -13.82 -8.37 81.36
N ALA A 95 -13.06 -8.40 82.45
CA ALA A 95 -11.60 -8.50 82.40
C ALA A 95 -11.13 -9.90 81.93
N ILE A 96 -11.78 -10.97 82.38
CA ILE A 96 -11.43 -12.36 82.01
C ILE A 96 -11.95 -12.72 80.60
N ASN A 97 -13.19 -12.37 80.25
CA ASN A 97 -13.74 -12.62 78.89
C ASN A 97 -13.29 -11.57 77.86
N GLY A 98 -12.96 -10.34 78.27
CA GLY A 98 -12.40 -9.31 77.39
C GLY A 98 -10.97 -9.60 76.95
N GLN A 99 -10.18 -10.27 77.80
CA GLN A 99 -8.87 -10.80 77.39
C GLN A 99 -9.01 -11.97 76.40
N SER A 100 -10.02 -12.84 76.59
CA SER A 100 -10.32 -13.94 75.67
C SER A 100 -10.73 -13.45 74.26
N THR A 101 -11.54 -12.39 74.18
CA THR A 101 -11.97 -11.82 72.89
C THR A 101 -10.85 -11.01 72.21
N ALA A 102 -10.03 -10.27 72.95
CA ALA A 102 -8.87 -9.56 72.40
C ALA A 102 -7.80 -10.54 71.88
N GLN A 103 -7.49 -11.60 72.62
CA GLN A 103 -6.57 -12.65 72.16
C GLN A 103 -7.10 -13.39 70.93
N ALA A 104 -8.41 -13.65 70.87
CA ALA A 104 -9.05 -14.26 69.70
C ALA A 104 -8.97 -13.35 68.45
N GLN A 105 -9.11 -12.04 68.61
CA GLN A 105 -8.97 -11.06 67.53
C GLN A 105 -7.53 -10.99 66.99
N VAL A 106 -6.54 -10.97 67.88
CA VAL A 106 -5.11 -11.03 67.51
C VAL A 106 -4.78 -12.32 66.75
N ALA A 107 -5.26 -13.47 67.25
CA ALA A 107 -5.06 -14.77 66.59
C ALA A 107 -5.67 -14.83 65.17
N ARG A 108 -6.86 -14.23 64.99
CA ARG A 108 -7.52 -14.11 63.69
C ARG A 108 -6.68 -13.31 62.70
N VAL A 109 -6.15 -12.16 63.11
CA VAL A 109 -5.32 -11.31 62.24
C VAL A 109 -3.98 -11.96 61.92
N LEU A 110 -3.33 -12.64 62.87
CA LEU A 110 -2.13 -13.44 62.59
C LEU A 110 -2.37 -14.54 61.54
N LYS A 111 -3.55 -15.17 61.59
CA LYS A 111 -3.97 -16.17 60.60
C LYS A 111 -4.21 -15.51 59.23
N MET A 112 -4.85 -14.33 59.19
CA MET A 112 -5.00 -13.57 57.95
C MET A 112 -3.64 -13.16 57.36
N ILE A 113 -2.74 -12.53 58.14
CA ILE A 113 -1.39 -12.16 57.70
C ILE A 113 -0.68 -13.38 57.09
N SER A 114 -0.75 -14.53 57.76
CA SER A 114 -0.11 -15.74 57.26
C SER A 114 -0.76 -16.27 55.98
N SER A 115 -2.09 -16.24 55.88
CA SER A 115 -2.84 -16.63 54.67
C SER A 115 -2.56 -15.71 53.49
N THR A 116 -2.55 -14.40 53.72
CA THR A 116 -2.28 -13.36 52.70
C THR A 116 -0.85 -13.47 52.17
N ALA A 117 0.12 -13.79 53.03
CA ALA A 117 1.50 -14.07 52.62
C ALA A 117 1.60 -15.35 51.79
N SER A 118 0.92 -16.44 52.20
CA SER A 118 0.91 -17.69 51.44
C SER A 118 0.25 -17.56 50.07
N GLN A 119 -0.69 -16.64 49.92
CA GLN A 119 -1.33 -16.30 48.65
C GLN A 119 -0.49 -15.34 47.77
N GLY A 120 0.68 -14.90 48.25
CA GLY A 120 1.59 -14.04 47.50
C GLY A 120 1.19 -12.56 47.44
N PHE A 121 0.23 -12.12 48.28
CA PHE A 121 -0.22 -10.73 48.32
C PHE A 121 0.66 -9.82 49.18
N ILE A 122 1.46 -10.40 50.09
CA ILE A 122 2.48 -9.71 50.87
C ILE A 122 3.76 -10.55 50.90
N ASN A 123 4.91 -9.88 50.92
CA ASN A 123 6.21 -10.56 50.97
C ASN A 123 6.58 -10.96 52.41
N THR A 124 7.70 -11.68 52.57
CA THR A 124 8.14 -12.20 53.88
C THR A 124 8.50 -11.10 54.87
N GLU A 125 8.96 -9.96 54.38
CA GLU A 125 9.35 -8.80 55.16
C GLU A 125 8.12 -8.04 55.69
N GLU A 126 7.16 -7.72 54.81
CA GLU A 126 5.87 -7.12 55.17
C GLU A 126 5.07 -8.00 56.13
N LYS A 127 5.15 -9.33 55.98
CA LYS A 127 4.57 -10.29 56.93
C LYS A 127 5.19 -10.13 58.32
N ALA A 128 6.51 -9.94 58.40
CA ALA A 128 7.21 -9.74 59.68
C ALA A 128 6.87 -8.37 60.28
N GLU A 129 6.77 -7.32 59.45
CA GLU A 129 6.39 -5.98 59.87
C GLU A 129 4.97 -5.92 60.43
N LEU A 130 3.98 -6.51 59.73
CA LEU A 130 2.60 -6.52 60.19
C LEU A 130 2.42 -7.33 61.49
N LYS A 131 3.24 -8.37 61.68
CA LYS A 131 3.31 -9.10 62.96
C LYS A 131 3.95 -8.26 64.06
N ALA A 132 5.03 -7.55 63.78
CA ALA A 132 5.70 -6.68 64.74
C ALA A 132 4.79 -5.53 65.20
N ARG A 133 4.08 -4.92 64.25
CA ARG A 133 3.05 -3.88 64.49
C ARG A 133 1.91 -4.38 65.40
N LEU A 134 1.45 -5.61 65.16
CA LEU A 134 0.44 -6.24 66.02
C LEU A 134 0.97 -6.51 67.45
N ILE A 135 2.24 -6.90 67.59
CA ILE A 135 2.90 -7.12 68.89
C ILE A 135 3.14 -5.78 69.63
N GLN A 136 3.41 -4.70 68.89
CA GLN A 136 3.59 -3.35 69.42
C GLN A 136 2.28 -2.69 69.89
N GLY A 137 1.15 -3.41 69.83
CA GLY A 137 -0.14 -2.95 70.35
C GLY A 137 -0.94 -2.09 69.37
N GLU A 138 -0.59 -2.10 68.08
CA GLU A 138 -1.41 -1.41 67.07
C GLU A 138 -2.80 -2.06 66.94
N SER A 139 -3.80 -1.24 66.66
CA SER A 139 -5.18 -1.69 66.54
C SER A 139 -5.32 -2.77 65.46
N VAL A 140 -5.91 -3.89 65.86
CA VAL A 140 -6.27 -5.03 65.02
C VAL A 140 -6.98 -4.56 63.74
N GLN A 141 -7.93 -3.62 63.87
CA GLN A 141 -8.72 -3.07 62.77
C GLN A 141 -7.87 -2.37 61.70
N VAL A 142 -6.80 -1.67 62.12
CA VAL A 142 -5.90 -0.94 61.21
C VAL A 142 -5.10 -1.94 60.37
N ILE A 143 -4.65 -3.02 60.98
CA ILE A 143 -3.92 -4.10 60.31
C ILE A 143 -4.84 -4.87 59.35
N GLU A 144 -6.08 -5.16 59.76
CA GLU A 144 -7.07 -5.78 58.87
C GLU A 144 -7.37 -4.91 57.64
N ASN A 145 -7.59 -3.61 57.83
CA ASN A 145 -7.84 -2.68 56.73
C ASN A 145 -6.63 -2.58 55.78
N THR A 146 -5.41 -2.55 56.33
CA THR A 146 -4.17 -2.51 55.54
C THR A 146 -4.02 -3.78 54.71
N LEU A 147 -4.29 -4.96 55.29
CA LEU A 147 -4.27 -6.24 54.57
C LEU A 147 -5.34 -6.28 53.48
N GLN A 148 -6.56 -5.84 53.78
CA GLN A 148 -7.64 -5.80 52.80
C GLN A 148 -7.32 -4.87 51.62
N GLN A 149 -6.75 -3.69 51.89
CA GLN A 149 -6.30 -2.78 50.83
C GLN A 149 -5.22 -3.40 49.95
N LYS A 150 -4.22 -4.07 50.55
CA LYS A 150 -3.16 -4.76 49.80
C LYS A 150 -3.71 -5.91 48.94
N ILE A 151 -4.63 -6.71 49.49
CA ILE A 151 -5.30 -7.79 48.75
C ILE A 151 -6.07 -7.22 47.55
N GLN A 152 -6.86 -6.16 47.76
CA GLN A 152 -7.64 -5.54 46.69
C GLN A 152 -6.74 -4.98 45.57
N HIS A 153 -5.65 -4.30 45.94
CA HIS A 153 -4.72 -3.73 44.97
C HIS A 153 -4.02 -4.82 44.15
N ALA A 154 -3.54 -5.87 44.81
CA ALA A 154 -2.87 -6.98 44.14
C ALA A 154 -3.84 -7.77 43.23
N GLN A 155 -5.09 -7.98 43.66
CA GLN A 155 -6.13 -8.59 42.83
C GLN A 155 -6.46 -7.74 41.60
N HIS A 156 -6.55 -6.41 41.75
CA HIS A 156 -6.80 -5.50 40.63
C HIS A 156 -5.65 -5.52 39.61
N GLN A 157 -4.41 -5.51 40.10
CA GLN A 157 -3.22 -5.63 39.25
C GLN A 157 -3.19 -6.96 38.49
N GLN A 158 -3.42 -8.08 39.18
CA GLN A 158 -3.43 -9.42 38.56
C GLN A 158 -4.58 -9.60 37.56
N ALA A 159 -5.74 -8.97 37.78
CA ALA A 159 -6.86 -9.03 36.84
C ALA A 159 -6.61 -8.18 35.57
N SER A 160 -5.83 -7.10 35.69
CA SER A 160 -5.55 -6.19 34.57
C SER A 160 -4.43 -6.65 33.63
N ALA A 161 -3.42 -7.36 34.15
CA ALA A 161 -2.24 -7.76 33.38
C ALA A 161 -2.52 -8.70 32.18
N PRO A 162 -3.38 -9.74 32.28
CA PRO A 162 -3.63 -10.67 31.17
C PRO A 162 -4.40 -10.03 30.02
N LEU A 163 -5.28 -9.07 30.34
CA LEU A 163 -6.03 -8.32 29.34
C LEU A 163 -5.10 -7.35 28.60
N ALA A 164 -4.21 -6.68 29.33
CA ALA A 164 -3.24 -5.75 28.75
C ALA A 164 -2.28 -6.45 27.78
N SER A 165 -1.75 -7.63 28.13
CA SER A 165 -0.86 -8.40 27.25
C SER A 165 -1.59 -8.88 25.98
N PHE A 166 -2.81 -9.41 26.13
CA PHE A 166 -3.61 -9.86 24.99
C PHE A 166 -3.97 -8.70 24.04
N THR A 167 -4.30 -7.52 24.58
CA THR A 167 -4.54 -6.34 23.74
C THR A 167 -3.27 -5.88 23.04
N ALA A 168 -2.11 -5.92 23.72
CA ALA A 168 -0.84 -5.53 23.11
C ALA A 168 -0.43 -6.48 21.98
N GLU A 169 -0.61 -7.79 22.15
CA GLU A 169 -0.32 -8.78 21.11
C GLU A 169 -1.22 -8.60 19.87
N ARG A 170 -2.52 -8.33 20.07
CA ARG A 170 -3.41 -8.02 18.94
C ARG A 170 -3.02 -6.75 18.21
N MET A 171 -2.68 -5.69 18.95
CA MET A 171 -2.24 -4.43 18.35
C MET A 171 -0.96 -4.63 17.53
N ALA A 172 0.00 -5.40 18.05
CA ALA A 172 1.22 -5.72 17.31
C ALA A 172 0.94 -6.53 16.03
N GLN A 173 0.03 -7.50 16.07
CA GLN A 173 -0.38 -8.27 14.89
C GLN A 173 -1.11 -7.42 13.85
N ASP A 174 -2.02 -6.56 14.31
CA ASP A 174 -2.76 -5.64 13.44
C ASP A 174 -1.80 -4.65 12.76
N ASP A 175 -0.81 -4.12 13.50
CA ASP A 175 0.22 -3.23 12.97
C ASP A 175 1.08 -3.94 11.92
N GLU A 176 1.59 -5.14 12.21
CA GLU A 176 2.39 -5.93 11.25
C GLU A 176 1.60 -6.24 9.97
N TYR A 177 0.32 -6.58 10.10
CA TYR A 177 -0.55 -6.81 8.96
C TYR A 177 -0.75 -5.54 8.10
N LEU A 178 -0.96 -4.39 8.73
CA LEU A 178 -1.10 -3.11 8.04
C LEU A 178 0.20 -2.69 7.33
N GLU A 179 1.35 -2.97 7.94
CA GLU A 179 2.65 -2.75 7.31
C GLU A 179 2.88 -3.66 6.11
N ALA A 180 2.59 -4.95 6.24
CA ALA A 180 2.68 -5.91 5.13
C ALA A 180 1.79 -5.50 3.97
N LEU A 181 0.53 -5.10 4.24
CA LEU A 181 -0.40 -4.63 3.22
C LEU A 181 0.11 -3.36 2.52
N ARG A 182 0.73 -2.45 3.26
CA ARG A 182 1.35 -1.23 2.70
C ARG A 182 2.51 -1.59 1.78
N GLN A 183 3.39 -2.50 2.21
CA GLN A 183 4.53 -2.94 1.41
C GLN A 183 4.11 -3.65 0.13
N ASP A 184 3.09 -4.52 0.20
CA ASP A 184 2.57 -5.21 -0.98
C ASP A 184 1.92 -4.24 -1.96
N ARG A 185 1.19 -3.23 -1.47
CA ARG A 185 0.63 -2.17 -2.32
C ARG A 185 1.74 -1.36 -3.00
N LEU A 186 2.78 -0.97 -2.26
CA LEU A 186 3.91 -0.23 -2.83
C LEU A 186 4.65 -1.06 -3.89
N LYS A 187 4.90 -2.35 -3.63
CA LYS A 187 5.52 -3.26 -4.60
C LYS A 187 4.65 -3.42 -5.85
N ALA A 188 3.32 -3.56 -5.69
CA ALA A 188 2.40 -3.66 -6.82
C ALA A 188 2.39 -2.38 -7.66
N GLU A 189 2.35 -1.20 -7.02
CA GLU A 189 2.42 0.09 -7.71
C GLU A 189 3.76 0.30 -8.42
N GLN A 190 4.88 -0.07 -7.78
CA GLN A 190 6.21 -0.03 -8.40
C GLN A 190 6.31 -0.96 -9.61
N ARG A 191 5.81 -2.20 -9.51
CA ARG A 191 5.78 -3.14 -10.64
C ARG A 191 4.95 -2.60 -11.79
N LYS A 192 3.77 -2.03 -11.51
CA LYS A 192 2.91 -1.43 -12.53
C LYS A 192 3.57 -0.24 -13.22
N LYS A 193 4.26 0.62 -12.47
CA LYS A 193 5.03 1.75 -13.04
C LYS A 193 6.19 1.26 -13.91
N ALA A 194 6.98 0.31 -13.43
CA ALA A 194 8.09 -0.26 -14.18
C ALA A 194 7.64 -1.02 -15.44
N GLU A 195 6.47 -1.65 -15.42
CA GLU A 195 5.89 -2.27 -16.61
C GLU A 195 5.39 -1.23 -17.62
N ALA A 196 4.69 -0.18 -17.15
CA ALA A 196 4.24 0.91 -18.00
C ALA A 196 5.42 1.67 -18.65
N GLU A 197 6.49 1.91 -17.89
CA GLU A 197 7.72 2.54 -18.40
C GLU A 197 8.39 1.68 -19.47
N ARG A 198 8.53 0.37 -19.22
CA ARG A 198 9.06 -0.58 -20.22
C ARG A 198 8.21 -0.64 -21.48
N GLN A 199 6.87 -0.62 -21.36
CA GLN A 199 5.98 -0.60 -22.52
C GLN A 199 6.14 0.69 -23.33
N LEU A 200 6.21 1.84 -22.66
CA LEU A 200 6.39 3.13 -23.31
C LEU A 200 7.76 3.24 -24.01
N GLU A 201 8.82 2.69 -23.40
CA GLU A 201 10.14 2.65 -24.03
C GLU A 201 10.17 1.72 -25.24
N LEU A 202 9.53 0.54 -25.15
CA LEU A 202 9.39 -0.37 -26.29
C LEU A 202 8.60 0.27 -27.43
N GLU A 203 7.51 0.97 -27.14
CA GLU A 203 6.70 1.69 -28.13
C GLU A 203 7.51 2.81 -28.81
N LYS A 204 8.27 3.59 -28.04
CA LYS A 204 9.18 4.61 -28.59
C LYS A 204 10.22 4.00 -29.51
N GLN A 205 10.86 2.91 -29.10
CA GLN A 205 11.85 2.22 -29.93
C GLN A 205 11.24 1.67 -31.23
N GLN A 206 10.00 1.16 -31.17
CA GLN A 206 9.28 0.71 -32.36
C GLN A 206 8.97 1.86 -33.31
N ILE A 207 8.47 2.99 -32.80
CA ILE A 207 8.18 4.18 -33.62
C ILE A 207 9.46 4.75 -34.25
N GLU A 208 10.56 4.83 -33.50
CA GLU A 208 11.84 5.30 -34.02
C GLU A 208 12.39 4.37 -35.10
N LYS A 209 12.29 3.06 -34.89
CA LYS A 209 12.70 2.06 -35.87
C LYS A 209 11.84 2.14 -37.14
N GLU A 210 10.53 2.22 -37.01
CA GLU A 210 9.62 2.38 -38.15
C GLU A 210 9.90 3.67 -38.92
N ARG A 211 10.17 4.78 -38.20
CA ARG A 211 10.54 6.05 -38.82
C ARG A 211 11.87 5.94 -39.57
N ALA A 212 12.88 5.29 -38.99
CA ALA A 212 14.16 5.08 -39.64
C ALA A 212 14.05 4.19 -40.89
N GLU A 213 13.28 3.10 -40.79
CA GLU A 213 13.00 2.19 -41.91
C GLU A 213 12.23 2.90 -43.03
N ARG A 214 11.23 3.73 -42.68
CA ARG A 214 10.49 4.54 -43.64
C ARG A 214 11.38 5.54 -44.35
N LEU A 215 12.20 6.30 -43.63
CA LEU A 215 13.14 7.25 -44.22
C LEU A 215 14.16 6.55 -45.13
N ALA A 216 14.70 5.40 -44.70
CA ALA A 216 15.60 4.61 -45.53
C ALA A 216 14.92 4.07 -46.80
N SER A 217 13.66 3.66 -46.71
CA SER A 217 12.86 3.20 -47.85
C SER A 217 12.55 4.35 -48.82
N GLU A 218 12.14 5.51 -48.31
CA GLU A 218 11.90 6.71 -49.10
C GLU A 218 13.17 7.19 -49.81
N TYR A 219 14.30 7.20 -49.10
CA TYR A 219 15.62 7.50 -49.67
C TYR A 219 15.97 6.53 -50.81
N LYS A 220 15.86 5.22 -50.58
CA LYS A 220 16.11 4.20 -51.63
C LYS A 220 15.20 4.39 -52.85
N LYS A 221 13.92 4.71 -52.65
CA LYS A 221 12.98 5.00 -53.74
C LYS A 221 13.40 6.24 -54.53
N ARG A 222 13.77 7.32 -53.84
CA ARG A 222 14.29 8.55 -54.48
C ARG A 222 15.52 8.25 -55.33
N ILE A 223 16.49 7.53 -54.78
CA ILE A 223 17.70 7.11 -55.52
C ILE A 223 17.33 6.27 -56.74
N GLY A 224 16.36 5.37 -56.64
CA GLY A 224 15.88 4.58 -57.77
C GLY A 224 15.32 5.44 -58.91
N VAL A 225 14.54 6.48 -58.59
CA VAL A 225 14.01 7.44 -59.58
C VAL A 225 15.14 8.24 -60.23
N LEU A 226 16.08 8.75 -59.44
CA LEU A 226 17.24 9.50 -59.94
C LEU A 226 18.13 8.62 -60.83
N ARG A 227 18.38 7.37 -60.41
CA ARG A 227 19.15 6.40 -61.21
C ARG A 227 18.51 6.15 -62.55
N ALA A 228 17.18 5.95 -62.60
CA ALA A 228 16.47 5.77 -63.86
C ALA A 228 16.59 6.99 -64.78
N ARG A 229 16.56 8.20 -64.21
CA ARG A 229 16.78 9.45 -64.96
C ARG A 229 18.17 9.52 -65.57
N PHE A 230 19.20 9.07 -64.86
CA PHE A 230 20.59 9.09 -65.33
C PHE A 230 21.02 7.84 -66.13
N ALA A 231 20.18 6.81 -66.23
CA ALA A 231 20.48 5.58 -66.97
C ALA A 231 20.59 5.80 -68.48
N ASN A 232 19.85 6.77 -69.02
CA ASN A 232 20.03 7.23 -70.38
C ASN A 232 21.28 8.11 -70.41
N GLU A 233 22.43 7.54 -70.75
CA GLU A 233 23.58 8.34 -71.15
C GLU A 233 23.11 9.24 -72.30
N THR A 234 23.23 10.55 -72.12
CA THR A 234 23.04 11.53 -73.19
C THR A 234 24.11 11.26 -74.24
N HIS A 235 23.83 10.30 -75.12
CA HIS A 235 24.68 9.85 -76.21
C HIS A 235 24.61 10.86 -77.36
N LEU A 236 24.72 12.15 -77.01
CA LEU A 236 24.65 13.25 -77.92
C LEU A 236 26.04 13.86 -77.94
N SER A 237 26.79 13.52 -78.99
CA SER A 237 27.90 14.36 -79.43
C SER A 237 27.35 15.67 -80.02
N SER A 238 26.44 16.34 -79.30
CA SER A 238 25.89 17.64 -79.64
C SER A 238 26.83 18.73 -79.10
N PRO A 239 26.91 19.88 -79.77
CA PRO A 239 27.72 21.01 -79.31
C PRO A 239 27.31 21.54 -77.93
N ASP A 240 26.09 21.21 -77.48
CA ASP A 240 25.51 21.66 -76.23
C ASP A 240 25.81 20.72 -75.05
N CYS A 241 26.56 19.65 -75.26
CA CYS A 241 26.99 18.75 -74.19
C CYS A 241 28.27 19.25 -73.50
N LYS A 242 28.24 19.30 -72.16
CA LYS A 242 29.34 19.68 -71.28
C LYS A 242 29.93 18.44 -70.62
N ARG A 243 31.25 18.26 -70.74
CA ARG A 243 31.97 17.12 -70.11
C ARG A 243 32.36 17.49 -68.69
N VAL A 244 31.72 16.87 -67.70
CA VAL A 244 32.00 17.12 -66.29
C VAL A 244 32.80 15.95 -65.72
N ARG A 245 33.97 16.26 -65.15
CA ARG A 245 34.78 15.32 -64.38
C ARG A 245 34.64 15.66 -62.90
N ILE A 246 34.12 14.72 -62.13
CA ILE A 246 33.88 14.86 -60.69
C ILE A 246 34.93 14.05 -59.95
N VAL A 247 35.67 14.71 -59.06
CA VAL A 247 36.66 14.11 -58.17
C VAL A 247 35.99 13.91 -56.81
N MET A 248 35.80 12.66 -56.43
CA MET A 248 35.16 12.26 -55.18
C MET A 248 36.11 12.43 -53.99
N PRO A 249 35.61 12.51 -52.74
CA PRO A 249 36.46 12.62 -51.55
C PRO A 249 37.39 11.41 -51.38
N SER A 250 36.95 10.23 -51.86
CA SER A 250 37.74 9.00 -51.91
C SER A 250 38.88 9.02 -52.94
N GLY A 251 39.04 10.11 -53.70
CA GLY A 251 40.04 10.26 -54.77
C GLY A 251 39.65 9.62 -56.10
N LYS A 252 38.53 8.88 -56.14
CA LYS A 252 37.96 8.34 -57.37
C LYS A 252 37.51 9.47 -58.29
N LYS A 253 37.66 9.27 -59.60
CA LYS A 253 37.29 10.27 -60.62
C LYS A 253 36.19 9.68 -61.49
N VAL A 254 35.06 10.37 -61.53
CA VAL A 254 33.89 10.00 -62.34
C VAL A 254 33.77 11.01 -63.45
N GLN A 255 33.48 10.58 -64.67
CA GLN A 255 33.30 11.47 -65.80
C GLN A 255 31.95 11.20 -66.44
N ARG A 256 31.16 12.26 -66.66
CA ARG A 256 29.85 12.18 -67.30
C ARG A 256 29.62 13.40 -68.19
N GLN A 257 28.85 13.22 -69.26
CA GLN A 257 28.37 14.31 -70.10
C GLN A 257 27.00 14.77 -69.61
N PHE A 258 26.84 16.08 -69.47
CA PHE A 258 25.59 16.74 -69.09
C PHE A 258 25.19 17.69 -70.22
N HIS A 259 23.89 17.94 -70.38
CA HIS A 259 23.42 18.95 -71.32
C HIS A 259 23.61 20.36 -70.75
N ALA A 260 23.84 21.37 -71.58
CA ALA A 260 24.00 22.77 -71.15
C ALA A 260 22.80 23.30 -70.35
N SER A 261 21.60 22.77 -70.64
CA SER A 261 20.36 23.07 -69.93
C SER A 261 20.14 22.31 -68.63
N ASP A 262 20.96 21.29 -68.33
CA ASP A 262 20.88 20.59 -67.05
C ASP A 262 21.24 21.57 -65.92
N THR A 263 20.70 21.31 -64.74
CA THR A 263 20.84 22.20 -63.58
C THR A 263 21.98 21.75 -62.67
N VAL A 264 22.45 22.66 -61.80
CA VAL A 264 23.39 22.32 -60.72
C VAL A 264 22.80 21.23 -59.80
N GLN A 265 21.49 21.23 -59.58
CA GLN A 265 20.80 20.16 -58.86
C GLN A 265 21.03 18.78 -59.48
N ASP A 266 21.08 18.69 -60.81
CA ASP A 266 21.29 17.42 -61.51
C ASP A 266 22.71 16.86 -61.28
N LEU A 267 23.71 17.74 -61.07
CA LEU A 267 25.05 17.33 -60.66
C LEU A 267 25.04 16.75 -59.23
N HIS A 268 24.35 17.40 -58.30
CA HIS A 268 24.20 16.91 -56.93
C HIS A 268 23.47 15.57 -56.89
N ASP A 269 22.33 15.46 -57.59
CA ASP A 269 21.55 14.24 -57.69
C ASP A 269 22.39 13.09 -58.29
N PHE A 270 23.23 13.38 -59.29
CA PHE A 270 24.15 12.38 -59.86
C PHE A 270 25.20 11.89 -58.86
N VAL A 271 25.79 12.81 -58.10
CA VAL A 271 26.77 12.48 -57.05
C VAL A 271 26.12 11.68 -55.91
N GLU A 272 24.89 12.03 -55.53
CA GLU A 272 24.09 11.31 -54.52
C GLU A 272 23.81 9.86 -54.94
N VAL A 273 23.43 9.63 -56.20
CA VAL A 273 23.26 8.28 -56.77
C VAL A 273 24.59 7.52 -56.78
N TRP A 274 25.67 8.19 -57.17
CA TRP A 274 26.99 7.56 -57.21
C TRP A 274 27.48 7.13 -55.81
N PHE A 275 27.27 7.96 -54.79
CA PHE A 275 27.59 7.62 -53.40
C PHE A 275 26.79 6.41 -52.92
N PHE A 276 25.49 6.37 -53.23
CA PHE A 276 24.64 5.24 -52.89
C PHE A 276 25.13 3.93 -53.54
N ASP A 277 25.51 3.97 -54.82
CA ASP A 277 26.00 2.79 -55.56
C ASP A 277 27.36 2.29 -55.07
N ASN A 278 28.23 3.21 -54.63
CA ASN A 278 29.56 2.89 -54.12
C ASN A 278 29.59 2.64 -52.61
N GLN A 279 28.43 2.67 -51.94
CA GLN A 279 28.28 2.52 -50.49
C GLN A 279 29.12 3.53 -49.69
N GLU A 280 29.29 4.75 -50.22
CA GLU A 280 29.97 5.82 -49.51
C GLU A 280 29.01 6.50 -48.52
N THR A 281 29.49 6.81 -47.32
CA THR A 281 28.66 7.30 -46.19
C THR A 281 28.54 8.82 -46.13
N VAL A 282 28.95 9.53 -47.18
CA VAL A 282 28.93 11.00 -47.24
C VAL A 282 27.48 11.48 -47.30
N LYS A 283 27.05 12.22 -46.27
CA LYS A 283 25.68 12.74 -46.17
C LYS A 283 25.56 14.17 -46.68
N ASP A 284 26.52 15.01 -46.32
CA ASP A 284 26.55 16.43 -46.64
C ASP A 284 27.83 16.73 -47.43
N PHE A 285 27.67 17.26 -48.63
CA PHE A 285 28.79 17.57 -49.51
C PHE A 285 28.55 18.84 -50.32
N GLU A 286 29.65 19.47 -50.71
CA GLU A 286 29.66 20.61 -51.62
C GLU A 286 30.37 20.27 -52.92
N LEU A 287 29.84 20.77 -54.04
CA LEU A 287 30.50 20.71 -55.33
C LEU A 287 31.27 22.00 -55.57
N VAL A 288 32.57 21.87 -55.80
CA VAL A 288 33.49 23.00 -55.98
C VAL A 288 34.18 22.92 -57.33
N THR A 289 34.16 24.02 -58.09
CA THR A 289 34.88 24.12 -59.37
C THR A 289 36.38 24.29 -59.17
N SER A 290 37.19 23.86 -60.15
CA SER A 290 38.64 24.01 -60.11
C SER A 290 39.11 25.47 -60.33
N PHE A 291 38.60 26.13 -61.38
CA PHE A 291 39.00 27.51 -61.70
C PHE A 291 37.89 28.26 -62.47
N PRO A 292 37.45 29.45 -62.02
CA PRO A 292 37.69 29.98 -60.66
C PRO A 292 37.12 29.01 -59.60
N ARG A 293 37.72 28.98 -58.40
CA ARG A 293 37.26 28.10 -57.33
C ARG A 293 35.99 28.68 -56.70
N VAL A 294 34.84 28.07 -57.00
CA VAL A 294 33.50 28.51 -56.58
C VAL A 294 32.71 27.30 -56.10
N VAL A 295 31.95 27.49 -55.02
CA VAL A 295 30.99 26.49 -54.50
C VAL A 295 29.69 26.62 -55.29
N LEU A 296 29.17 25.51 -55.79
CA LEU A 296 27.94 25.46 -56.59
C LEU A 296 26.70 25.35 -55.69
N ASP A 297 26.28 26.47 -55.09
CA ASP A 297 25.12 26.55 -54.20
C ASP A 297 23.80 26.91 -54.92
N GLN A 298 23.90 27.40 -56.16
CA GLN A 298 22.76 27.84 -56.98
C GLN A 298 22.10 26.67 -57.73
N TYR A 299 21.45 25.77 -57.00
CA TYR A 299 20.84 24.52 -57.50
C TYR A 299 19.94 24.67 -58.75
N ARG A 300 19.24 25.80 -58.90
CA ARG A 300 18.30 26.04 -60.00
C ARG A 300 18.95 26.56 -61.28
N GLN A 301 20.19 27.01 -61.23
CA GLN A 301 20.85 27.53 -62.41
C GLN A 301 21.33 26.41 -63.32
N THR A 302 21.29 26.67 -64.62
CA THR A 302 21.80 25.72 -65.60
C THR A 302 23.33 25.74 -65.64
N LEU A 303 23.92 24.66 -66.16
CA LEU A 303 25.37 24.58 -66.35
C LEU A 303 25.88 25.70 -67.27
N GLU A 304 25.09 26.10 -68.25
CA GLU A 304 25.40 27.25 -69.12
C GLU A 304 25.42 28.58 -68.34
N GLN A 305 24.43 28.82 -67.48
CA GLN A 305 24.36 30.04 -66.65
C GLN A 305 25.51 30.13 -65.65
N GLN A 306 25.97 28.98 -65.15
CA GLN A 306 27.16 28.86 -64.30
C GLN A 306 28.48 29.00 -65.07
N GLY A 307 28.44 29.21 -66.39
CA GLY A 307 29.64 29.42 -67.21
C GLY A 307 30.46 28.16 -67.45
N PHE A 308 29.86 26.96 -67.41
CA PHE A 308 30.58 25.72 -67.65
C PHE A 308 31.10 25.67 -69.09
N GLY A 309 32.42 25.55 -69.22
CA GLY A 309 33.10 25.30 -70.48
C GLY A 309 32.84 23.89 -71.03
N PRO A 310 33.36 23.56 -72.24
CA PRO A 310 33.17 22.25 -72.86
C PRO A 310 33.68 21.09 -72.00
N SER A 311 34.68 21.33 -71.14
CA SER A 311 35.10 20.40 -70.10
C SER A 311 35.34 21.13 -68.79
N THR A 312 34.74 20.63 -67.70
CA THR A 312 34.84 21.23 -66.36
C THR A 312 35.21 20.15 -65.34
N ILE A 313 36.08 20.49 -64.39
CA ILE A 313 36.45 19.62 -63.26
C ILE A 313 35.78 20.15 -61.99
N LEU A 314 35.08 19.26 -61.29
CA LEU A 314 34.45 19.49 -60.00
C LEU A 314 35.11 18.63 -58.93
N TYR A 315 35.19 19.16 -57.73
CA TYR A 315 35.67 18.49 -56.53
C TYR A 315 34.53 18.38 -55.53
N VAL A 316 34.27 17.18 -55.07
CA VAL A 316 33.30 16.93 -53.99
C VAL A 316 34.03 17.12 -52.66
N HIS A 317 33.59 18.08 -51.86
CA HIS A 317 34.09 18.30 -50.51
C HIS A 317 33.08 17.70 -49.54
N ASP A 318 33.53 16.76 -48.71
CA ASP A 318 32.74 16.23 -47.60
C ASP A 318 32.73 17.26 -46.47
N LEU A 319 31.54 17.67 -46.03
CA LEU A 319 31.38 18.65 -44.95
C LEU A 319 31.48 18.03 -43.55
N MET A 320 31.49 16.69 -43.48
CA MET A 320 31.49 15.91 -42.22
C MET A 320 32.74 15.04 -42.05
N ALA A 321 33.74 15.20 -42.93
CA ALA A 321 35.01 14.48 -42.90
C ALA A 321 35.98 14.96 -41.80
#